data_AF-A0A0R1YEX2-F1
#
_entry.id   AF-A0A0R1YEX2-F1
#
_cell.length_a   1.000
_cell.length_b   1.000
_cell.length_c   1.000
_cell.angle_alpha   90.00
_cell.angle_beta   90.00
_cell.angle_gamma   90.00
#
_symmetry.space_group_name_H-M   'P 1'
#
loop_
_entity.id
_entity.type
_entity.pdbx_description
1 polymer ?
#
loop_
_entity_poly.entity_id
_entity_poly.type
_entity_poly.pdbx_seq_one_letter_code
_entity_poly.pdbx_strand_id
1 'polypeptide(L)'
;MKKILKFVASLLIGIAIGTAATYFYFSNKNNQVTQIKKETTTTNENVVSLAATEDVPKIRVGLNQAINKFTRLYSSANISEVNLKIQGENYIYDIAGFDAKKDCSIQIDASNDLIIGQSTLRHDYEYNETDPVKLDFNKIISRNEASQIAIQKVGGGEAREWLLKTQKDKPIWMVTVIDKNEIYKITINALTKEIID
;
A
#
# COMPACT_ATOMS: atom_id res chain seq x y z
N MET A 1 5.76 5.39 -29.48
CA MET A 1 5.99 4.33 -28.48
C MET A 1 5.79 4.95 -27.09
N LYS A 2 4.70 4.62 -26.39
CA LYS A 2 4.37 5.20 -25.09
C LYS A 2 5.22 4.52 -24.01
N LYS A 3 6.14 5.27 -23.40
CA LYS A 3 6.92 4.79 -22.25
C LYS A 3 5.98 4.78 -21.04
N ILE A 4 5.64 3.60 -20.56
CA ILE A 4 4.87 3.42 -19.33
C ILE A 4 5.77 3.85 -18.18
N LEU A 5 5.52 5.04 -17.62
CA LEU A 5 6.23 5.54 -16.46
C LEU A 5 5.86 4.65 -15.28
N LYS A 6 6.79 3.79 -14.85
CA LYS A 6 6.65 3.08 -13.58
C LYS A 6 6.79 4.13 -12.48
N PHE A 7 5.70 4.43 -11.78
CA PHE A 7 5.78 5.10 -10.48
C PHE A 7 6.59 4.18 -9.56
N VAL A 8 7.89 4.43 -9.51
CA VAL A 8 8.70 3.92 -8.42
C VAL A 8 8.28 4.76 -7.23
N ALA A 9 7.53 4.17 -6.31
CA ALA A 9 7.37 4.69 -4.96
C ALA A 9 8.73 4.60 -4.25
N SER A 10 9.71 5.37 -4.72
CA SER A 10 11.00 5.56 -4.08
C SER A 10 10.82 6.65 -3.03
N LEU A 11 10.17 6.29 -1.92
CA LEU A 11 10.34 6.98 -0.65
C LEU A 11 11.47 6.25 0.11
N LEU A 12 12.67 6.35 -0.44
CA LEU A 12 13.90 6.09 0.29
C LEU A 12 14.85 7.24 0.02
N ILE A 13 15.14 7.99 1.08
CA ILE A 13 16.46 8.43 1.57
C ILE A 13 16.16 9.19 2.88
N GLY A 14 16.91 9.02 3.98
CA GLY A 14 18.29 8.55 4.05
C GLY A 14 18.53 7.26 4.82
N ILE A 15 19.66 6.58 4.64
CA ILE A 15 20.95 7.00 4.07
C ILE A 15 21.59 5.80 3.33
N ALA A 16 22.23 6.11 2.18
CA ALA A 16 23.35 5.46 1.46
C ALA A 16 23.41 3.90 1.39
N ILE A 17 23.60 3.23 0.26
CA ILE A 17 24.78 3.18 -0.62
C ILE A 17 24.41 2.34 -1.87
N GLY A 18 24.96 2.66 -3.04
CA GLY A 18 25.47 1.62 -3.95
C GLY A 18 24.54 1.09 -5.04
N THR A 19 24.78 1.58 -6.25
CA THR A 19 24.33 1.02 -7.52
C THR A 19 24.81 -0.43 -7.74
N ALA A 20 23.93 -1.30 -8.23
CA ALA A 20 24.27 -2.34 -9.23
C ALA A 20 22.98 -2.91 -9.86
N ALA A 21 22.58 -2.34 -10.98
CA ALA A 21 21.59 -2.97 -11.86
C ALA A 21 22.29 -4.01 -12.74
N THR A 22 21.84 -5.26 -12.69
CA THR A 22 22.05 -6.20 -13.79
C THR A 22 20.71 -6.80 -14.22
N TYR A 23 20.50 -6.71 -15.53
CA TYR A 23 19.33 -7.15 -16.27
C TYR A 23 19.27 -8.67 -16.32
N PHE A 24 18.09 -9.26 -16.10
CA PHE A 24 17.76 -10.56 -16.68
C PHE A 24 16.36 -10.55 -17.30
N TYR A 25 16.36 -10.57 -18.63
CA TYR A 25 15.26 -11.02 -19.47
C TYR A 25 15.07 -12.52 -19.26
N PHE A 26 13.82 -12.97 -19.10
CA PHE A 26 13.46 -14.32 -19.52
C PHE A 26 12.05 -14.32 -20.12
N SER A 27 11.98 -14.82 -21.35
CA SER A 27 10.77 -15.16 -22.09
C SER A 27 10.58 -16.67 -22.00
N ASN A 28 9.38 -17.15 -21.64
CA ASN A 28 8.71 -18.19 -22.43
C ASN A 28 7.23 -18.38 -22.03
N LYS A 29 6.47 -18.89 -22.99
CA LYS A 29 5.02 -19.10 -23.14
C LYS A 29 4.35 -20.05 -22.12
N ASN A 30 3.11 -19.70 -21.79
CA ASN A 30 1.90 -20.49 -21.49
C ASN A 30 2.02 -21.96 -21.05
N ASN A 31 1.48 -22.25 -19.85
CA ASN A 31 0.33 -23.14 -19.66
C ASN A 31 -0.30 -22.88 -18.28
N GLN A 32 -1.64 -22.85 -18.23
CA GLN A 32 -2.43 -22.58 -17.04
C GLN A 32 -2.46 -23.80 -16.11
N VAL A 33 -1.97 -23.62 -14.87
CA VAL A 33 -2.46 -24.26 -13.65
C VAL A 33 -2.27 -23.22 -12.54
N THR A 34 -3.35 -22.72 -11.94
CA THR A 34 -3.29 -21.73 -10.85
C THR A 34 -2.70 -22.38 -9.61
N GLN A 35 -1.38 -22.20 -9.40
CA GLN A 35 -0.68 -22.65 -8.22
C GLN A 35 -0.56 -21.49 -7.21
N ILE A 36 -0.98 -21.77 -5.98
CA ILE A 36 -0.72 -20.93 -4.81
C ILE A 36 0.80 -20.77 -4.69
N LYS A 37 1.31 -19.54 -4.82
CA LYS A 37 2.74 -19.27 -4.74
C LYS A 37 3.19 -19.35 -3.27
N LYS A 38 3.75 -20.49 -2.89
CA LYS A 38 4.49 -20.69 -1.64
C LYS A 38 5.90 -20.15 -1.83
N GLU A 39 6.23 -19.04 -1.20
CA GLU A 39 7.60 -18.49 -1.19
C GLU A 39 8.23 -18.77 0.17
N THR A 40 9.22 -19.66 0.19
CA THR A 40 10.14 -19.87 1.32
C THR A 40 11.46 -19.20 0.93
N THR A 41 11.84 -18.13 1.62
CA THR A 41 13.17 -17.52 1.46
C THR A 41 13.70 -17.06 2.81
N THR A 42 14.80 -17.69 3.21
CA THR A 42 15.67 -17.24 4.30
C THR A 42 16.69 -16.24 3.74
N THR A 43 16.94 -15.20 4.53
CA THR A 43 18.11 -14.28 4.58
C THR A 43 17.99 -12.90 3.92
N ASN A 44 17.57 -11.95 4.77
CA ASN A 44 18.10 -10.60 5.03
C ASN A 44 18.06 -9.50 3.96
N GLU A 45 16.89 -8.88 3.84
CA GLU A 45 16.70 -7.42 3.85
C GLU A 45 15.52 -7.12 4.80
N ASN A 46 15.49 -5.96 5.46
CA ASN A 46 14.59 -5.59 6.58
C ASN A 46 13.10 -5.97 6.39
N VAL A 47 12.75 -7.22 6.69
CA VAL A 47 11.39 -7.66 6.98
C VAL A 47 11.23 -7.47 8.47
N VAL A 48 10.51 -6.43 8.89
CA VAL A 48 10.01 -6.35 10.26
C VAL A 48 9.24 -7.65 10.51
N SER A 49 9.75 -8.42 11.47
CA SER A 49 9.20 -9.70 11.89
C SER A 49 7.73 -9.51 12.26
N LEU A 50 6.83 -9.90 11.36
CA LEU A 50 5.43 -10.15 11.65
C LEU A 50 5.32 -11.51 12.34
N ALA A 51 6.07 -11.70 13.43
CA ALA A 51 5.80 -12.76 14.37
C ALA A 51 4.46 -12.45 15.05
N ALA A 52 3.66 -13.49 15.32
CA ALA A 52 2.45 -13.37 16.10
C ALA A 52 2.78 -12.89 17.52
N THR A 53 2.87 -11.56 17.71
CA THR A 53 2.84 -10.95 19.04
C THR A 53 1.38 -10.96 19.51
N GLU A 54 1.16 -11.43 20.74
CA GLU A 54 -0.18 -11.45 21.35
C GLU A 54 -0.77 -10.05 21.57
N ASP A 55 0.07 -9.01 21.58
CA ASP A 55 -0.38 -7.62 21.66
C ASP A 55 -0.22 -6.94 20.29
N VAL A 56 -1.37 -6.70 19.66
CA VAL A 56 -1.46 -5.97 18.39
C VAL A 56 -1.69 -4.50 18.72
N PRO A 57 -0.88 -3.57 18.20
CA PRO A 57 -1.09 -2.16 18.51
C PRO A 57 -2.48 -1.72 18.09
N LYS A 58 -3.13 -0.93 18.95
CA LYS A 58 -4.52 -0.50 18.72
C LYS A 58 -4.55 0.59 17.67
N ILE A 59 -5.40 0.41 16.65
CA ILE A 59 -5.73 1.46 15.67
C ILE A 59 -6.87 2.31 16.25
N ARG A 60 -6.56 3.54 16.69
CA ARG A 60 -7.58 4.50 17.18
C ARG A 60 -8.03 5.47 16.11
N VAL A 61 -7.16 5.79 15.16
CA VAL A 61 -7.46 6.64 14.01
C VAL A 61 -8.04 5.80 12.87
N GLY A 62 -9.28 6.09 12.49
CA GLY A 62 -9.92 5.46 11.34
C GLY A 62 -9.42 6.03 10.01
N LEU A 63 -9.63 5.26 8.93
CA LEU A 63 -9.24 5.66 7.56
C LEU A 63 -9.78 7.04 7.17
N ASN A 64 -11.07 7.30 7.42
CA ASN A 64 -11.70 8.59 7.09
C ASN A 64 -11.07 9.77 7.85
N GLN A 65 -10.65 9.56 9.10
CA GLN A 65 -9.99 10.61 9.88
C GLN A 65 -8.60 10.93 9.29
N ALA A 66 -7.84 9.90 8.91
CA ALA A 66 -6.54 10.06 8.28
C ALA A 66 -6.65 10.76 6.92
N ILE A 67 -7.62 10.37 6.09
CA ILE A 67 -7.96 11.03 4.81
C ILE A 67 -8.33 12.50 5.01
N ASN A 68 -9.17 12.80 6.01
CA ASN A 68 -9.56 14.17 6.32
C ASN A 68 -8.36 15.02 6.73
N LYS A 69 -7.42 14.44 7.48
CA LYS A 69 -6.18 15.14 7.89
C LYS A 69 -5.30 15.47 6.69
N PHE A 70 -5.12 14.52 5.76
CA PHE A 70 -4.45 14.77 4.48
C PHE A 70 -5.14 15.89 3.68
N THR A 71 -6.45 15.77 3.49
CA THR A 71 -7.23 16.72 2.68
C THR A 71 -7.20 18.14 3.26
N ARG A 72 -7.10 18.29 4.58
CA ARG A 72 -6.93 19.61 5.21
C ARG A 72 -5.58 20.26 4.92
N LEU A 73 -4.50 19.48 4.82
CA LEU A 73 -3.16 19.98 4.48
C LEU A 73 -2.98 20.21 2.98
N TYR A 74 -3.61 19.37 2.16
CA TYR A 74 -3.48 19.37 0.71
C TYR A 74 -4.86 19.37 0.05
N SER A 75 -5.59 20.47 0.19
CA SER A 75 -7.00 20.59 -0.24
C SER A 75 -7.23 20.45 -1.75
N SER A 76 -6.20 20.69 -2.57
CA SER A 76 -6.22 20.53 -4.03
C SER A 76 -5.71 19.16 -4.50
N ALA A 77 -5.18 18.33 -3.61
CA ALA A 77 -4.55 17.07 -3.98
C ALA A 77 -5.56 15.92 -4.04
N ASN A 78 -5.39 15.07 -5.06
CA ASN A 78 -6.06 13.78 -5.15
C ASN A 78 -5.21 12.73 -4.41
N ILE A 79 -5.85 11.89 -3.61
CA ILE A 79 -5.17 10.76 -2.96
C ILE A 79 -5.04 9.61 -3.96
N SER A 80 -3.83 9.08 -4.09
CA SER A 80 -3.49 7.94 -4.95
C SER A 80 -3.21 6.66 -4.18
N GLU A 81 -2.78 6.78 -2.92
CA GLU A 81 -2.40 5.65 -2.07
C GLU A 81 -2.69 5.93 -0.60
N VAL A 82 -3.17 4.90 0.11
CA VAL A 82 -3.22 4.85 1.57
C VAL A 82 -2.66 3.51 2.03
N ASN A 83 -1.58 3.54 2.80
CA ASN A 83 -0.95 2.38 3.41
C ASN A 83 -1.12 2.46 4.94
N LEU A 84 -1.52 1.37 5.57
CA LEU A 84 -1.57 1.22 7.01
C LEU A 84 -0.78 -0.02 7.41
N LYS A 85 0.34 0.19 8.09
CA LYS A 85 1.27 -0.87 8.49
C LYS A 85 1.87 -0.57 9.86
N ILE A 86 2.43 -1.60 10.47
CA ILE A 86 3.16 -1.44 11.74
C ILE A 86 4.54 -0.87 11.42
N GLN A 87 4.93 0.20 12.10
CA GLN A 87 6.30 0.71 12.12
C GLN A 87 6.72 0.90 13.57
N GLY A 88 7.72 0.14 14.01
CA GLY A 88 8.05 0.04 15.43
C GLY A 88 6.89 -0.56 16.21
N GLU A 89 6.40 0.16 17.23
CA GLU A 89 5.33 -0.30 18.12
C GLU A 89 3.94 0.21 17.70
N ASN A 90 3.83 1.04 16.65
CA ASN A 90 2.59 1.72 16.28
C ASN A 90 2.15 1.40 14.86
N TYR A 91 0.83 1.48 14.66
CA TYR A 91 0.27 1.57 13.31
C TYR A 91 0.47 2.96 12.74
N ILE A 92 1.05 3.04 11.55
CA ILE A 92 1.27 4.29 10.84
C ILE A 92 0.49 4.28 9.54
N TYR A 93 -0.33 5.31 9.32
CA TYR A 93 -0.84 5.62 7.99
C TYR A 93 0.24 6.34 7.20
N ASP A 94 0.53 5.89 5.98
CA ASP A 94 1.25 6.65 4.96
C ASP A 94 0.23 6.97 3.84
N ILE A 95 -0.05 8.25 3.64
CA ILE A 95 -1.02 8.72 2.64
C ILE A 95 -0.26 9.54 1.62
N ALA A 96 -0.34 9.13 0.35
CA ALA A 96 0.25 9.83 -0.78
C ALA A 96 -0.83 10.33 -1.73
N GLY A 97 -0.58 11.52 -2.28
CA GLY A 97 -1.43 12.14 -3.27
C GLY A 97 -0.67 13.15 -4.11
N PHE A 98 -1.36 13.74 -5.06
CA PHE A 98 -0.77 14.63 -6.06
C PHE A 98 -1.78 15.71 -6.47
N ASP A 99 -1.26 16.85 -6.89
CA ASP A 99 -2.01 17.84 -7.67
C ASP A 99 -1.27 18.17 -8.96
N ALA A 100 -1.74 19.20 -9.68
CA ALA A 100 -1.16 19.60 -10.97
C ALA A 100 0.32 20.04 -10.91
N LYS A 101 0.93 20.21 -9.73
CA LYS A 101 2.28 20.79 -9.57
C LYS A 101 3.19 20.04 -8.60
N LYS A 102 2.63 19.19 -7.74
CA LYS A 102 3.40 18.52 -6.69
C LYS A 102 2.81 17.17 -6.33
N ASP A 103 3.71 16.30 -5.91
CA ASP A 103 3.39 15.11 -5.13
C ASP A 103 3.53 15.45 -3.64
N CYS A 104 2.66 14.87 -2.81
CA CYS A 104 2.63 15.13 -1.38
C CYS A 104 2.32 13.84 -0.62
N SER A 105 2.93 13.70 0.56
CA SER A 105 2.64 12.60 1.46
C SER A 105 2.65 13.04 2.91
N ILE A 106 1.90 12.33 3.75
CA ILE A 106 1.95 12.46 5.21
C ILE A 106 2.01 11.09 5.86
N GLN A 107 2.65 11.04 7.03
CA GLN A 107 2.60 9.90 7.94
C GLN A 107 1.87 10.28 9.22
N ILE A 108 0.87 9.49 9.60
CA ILE A 108 0.05 9.70 10.80
C ILE A 108 0.18 8.50 11.71
N ASP A 109 0.54 8.73 12.98
CA ASP A 109 0.47 7.72 14.02
C ASP A 109 -1.00 7.43 14.36
N ALA A 110 -1.43 6.20 14.07
CA ALA A 110 -2.82 5.77 14.20
C ALA A 110 -3.24 5.53 15.66
N SER A 111 -2.33 5.65 16.64
CA SER A 111 -2.62 5.54 18.06
C SER A 111 -3.08 6.88 18.67
N ASN A 112 -2.54 8.00 18.19
CA ASN A 112 -2.68 9.32 18.81
C ASN A 112 -3.03 10.45 17.81
N ASP A 113 -3.17 10.14 16.53
CA ASP A 113 -3.50 11.08 15.45
C ASP A 113 -2.42 12.14 15.18
N LEU A 114 -1.18 11.95 15.62
CA LEU A 114 -0.10 12.89 15.34
C LEU A 114 0.47 12.69 13.93
N ILE A 115 0.74 13.81 13.24
CA ILE A 115 1.52 13.77 12.00
C ILE A 115 2.98 13.66 12.40
N ILE A 116 3.61 12.55 12.02
CA ILE A 116 4.99 12.22 12.35
C ILE A 116 5.93 12.31 11.15
N GLY A 117 5.38 12.52 9.95
CA GLY A 117 6.13 12.73 8.72
C GLY A 117 5.30 13.48 7.69
N GLN A 118 5.96 14.29 6.88
CA GLN A 118 5.33 15.04 5.79
C GLN A 118 6.38 15.31 4.70
N SER A 119 6.00 15.14 3.44
CA SER A 119 6.86 15.43 2.30
C SER A 119 6.08 16.13 1.19
N THR A 120 6.77 16.98 0.43
CA THR A 120 6.22 17.65 -0.74
C THR A 120 7.31 17.81 -1.78
N LEU A 121 7.10 17.21 -2.95
CA LEU A 121 8.00 17.27 -4.08
C LEU A 121 7.31 17.99 -5.23
N ARG A 122 7.89 19.10 -5.69
CA ARG A 122 7.36 19.83 -6.86
C ARG A 122 7.81 19.12 -8.13
N HIS A 123 6.94 19.04 -9.12
CA HIS A 123 7.33 18.56 -10.44
C HIS A 123 8.28 19.58 -11.09
N ASP A 124 9.42 19.13 -11.60
CA ASP A 124 10.39 19.93 -12.36
C ASP A 124 10.11 19.90 -13.88
N TYR A 125 8.89 19.55 -14.28
CA TYR A 125 8.53 19.36 -15.68
C TYR A 125 7.06 19.70 -15.94
N GLU A 126 6.76 20.14 -17.16
CA GLU A 126 5.38 20.29 -17.62
C GLU A 126 4.71 18.91 -17.62
N TYR A 127 3.64 18.83 -16.83
CA TYR A 127 2.91 17.62 -16.52
C TYR A 127 2.20 17.09 -17.77
N ASN A 128 2.47 15.84 -18.16
CA ASN A 128 1.77 15.14 -19.24
C ASN A 128 0.79 14.12 -18.62
N GLU A 129 -0.47 14.23 -19.03
CA GLU A 129 -1.72 13.59 -18.55
C GLU A 129 -1.71 12.04 -18.44
N THR A 130 -0.92 11.49 -17.52
CA THR A 130 -1.11 10.11 -17.04
C THR A 130 -1.16 10.08 -15.52
N ASP A 131 -1.98 10.97 -14.97
CA ASP A 131 -2.29 11.07 -13.56
C ASP A 131 -2.70 9.70 -13.01
N PRO A 132 -2.19 9.29 -11.84
CA PRO A 132 -2.75 8.16 -11.12
C PRO A 132 -4.26 8.37 -10.96
N VAL A 133 -5.08 7.37 -11.30
CA VAL A 133 -6.53 7.52 -11.09
C VAL A 133 -6.78 7.76 -9.60
N LYS A 134 -7.41 8.90 -9.29
CA LYS A 134 -7.79 9.27 -7.93
C LYS A 134 -8.64 8.18 -7.29
N LEU A 135 -8.41 7.94 -6.00
CA LEU A 135 -9.26 7.03 -5.23
C LEU A 135 -10.60 7.71 -4.92
N ASP A 136 -11.71 7.06 -5.31
CA ASP A 136 -13.07 7.47 -4.93
C ASP A 136 -13.51 6.67 -3.70
N PHE A 137 -13.25 7.22 -2.51
CA PHE A 137 -13.52 6.57 -1.22
C PHE A 137 -15.01 6.26 -0.97
N ASN A 138 -15.92 6.86 -1.74
CA ASN A 138 -17.36 6.59 -1.62
C ASN A 138 -17.81 5.33 -2.38
N LYS A 139 -16.99 4.86 -3.34
CA LYS A 139 -17.33 3.70 -4.19
C LYS A 139 -16.59 2.42 -3.82
N ILE A 140 -15.45 2.55 -3.14
CA ILE A 140 -14.64 1.40 -2.76
C ILE A 140 -15.11 0.80 -1.44
N ILE A 141 -14.88 -0.50 -1.26
CA ILE A 141 -15.13 -1.18 0.00
C ILE A 141 -14.25 -0.62 1.12
N SER A 142 -14.78 -0.69 2.34
CA SER A 142 -14.05 -0.27 3.54
C SER A 142 -12.87 -1.19 3.85
N ARG A 143 -11.91 -0.70 4.63
CA ARG A 143 -10.81 -1.51 5.17
C ARG A 143 -11.33 -2.76 5.90
N ASN A 144 -12.36 -2.61 6.72
CA ASN A 144 -12.92 -3.72 7.50
C ASN A 144 -13.54 -4.80 6.60
N GLU A 145 -14.22 -4.39 5.54
CA GLU A 145 -14.79 -5.31 4.56
C GLU A 145 -13.69 -6.04 3.77
N ALA A 146 -12.64 -5.33 3.34
CA ALA A 146 -11.47 -5.95 2.73
C ALA A 146 -10.78 -6.96 3.67
N SER A 147 -10.66 -6.64 4.97
CA SER A 147 -10.15 -7.58 5.98
C SER A 147 -11.00 -8.84 6.05
N GLN A 148 -12.32 -8.71 6.09
CA GLN A 148 -13.23 -9.85 6.18
C GLN A 148 -13.11 -10.77 4.96
N ILE A 149 -13.06 -10.21 3.75
CA ILE A 149 -12.86 -10.98 2.52
C ILE A 149 -11.51 -11.71 2.55
N ALA A 150 -10.43 -11.04 2.96
CA ALA A 150 -9.10 -11.64 3.03
C ALA A 150 -9.03 -12.77 4.06
N ILE A 151 -9.56 -12.56 5.27
CA ILE A 151 -9.60 -13.57 6.35
C ILE A 151 -10.43 -14.78 5.91
N GLN A 152 -11.59 -14.56 5.28
CA GLN A 152 -12.43 -15.63 4.75
C GLN A 152 -11.71 -16.43 3.66
N LYS A 153 -10.93 -15.77 2.80
CA LYS A 153 -10.12 -16.44 1.76
C LYS A 153 -9.04 -17.32 2.36
N VAL A 154 -8.37 -16.86 3.42
CA VAL A 154 -7.35 -17.64 4.13
C VAL A 154 -7.98 -18.77 4.95
N GLY A 155 -9.21 -18.59 5.43
CA GLY A 155 -9.92 -19.54 6.29
C GLY A 155 -9.66 -19.31 7.78
N GLY A 156 -9.08 -18.17 8.17
CA GLY A 156 -8.70 -17.85 9.53
C GLY A 156 -7.73 -16.67 9.62
N GLY A 157 -7.14 -16.49 10.79
CA GLY A 157 -6.14 -15.47 11.06
C GLY A 157 -6.68 -14.05 11.30
N GLU A 158 -5.76 -13.10 11.27
CA GLU A 158 -6.00 -11.68 11.52
C GLU A 158 -5.35 -10.82 10.44
N ALA A 159 -6.09 -9.84 9.91
CA ALA A 159 -5.56 -8.84 8.99
C ALA A 159 -4.68 -7.83 9.76
N ARG A 160 -3.44 -7.65 9.31
CA ARG A 160 -2.42 -6.85 10.02
C ARG A 160 -1.90 -5.65 9.23
N GLU A 161 -1.94 -5.67 7.91
CA GLU A 161 -1.50 -4.54 7.08
C GLU A 161 -2.42 -4.37 5.88
N TRP A 162 -2.56 -3.12 5.44
CA TRP A 162 -3.44 -2.76 4.33
C TRP A 162 -2.80 -1.74 3.42
N LEU A 163 -2.86 -1.98 2.11
CA LEU A 163 -2.50 -1.01 1.10
C LEU A 163 -3.68 -0.82 0.15
N LEU A 164 -4.21 0.39 0.08
CA LEU A 164 -5.18 0.81 -0.91
C LEU A 164 -4.49 1.69 -1.94
N LYS A 165 -4.54 1.30 -3.21
CA LYS A 165 -3.96 2.07 -4.32
C LYS A 165 -4.65 1.78 -5.64
N THR A 166 -4.37 2.60 -6.63
CA THR A 166 -4.73 2.30 -8.02
C THR A 166 -3.65 1.43 -8.67
N GLN A 167 -4.06 0.29 -9.25
CA GLN A 167 -3.21 -0.58 -10.06
C GLN A 167 -3.88 -0.84 -11.40
N LYS A 168 -3.25 -0.43 -12.52
CA LYS A 168 -3.83 -0.51 -13.88
C LYS A 168 -5.24 0.10 -13.95
N ASP A 169 -5.37 1.32 -13.41
CA ASP A 169 -6.63 2.09 -13.34
C ASP A 169 -7.76 1.45 -12.52
N LYS A 170 -7.44 0.41 -11.72
CA LYS A 170 -8.38 -0.24 -10.82
C LYS A 170 -7.95 -0.02 -9.37
N PRO A 171 -8.83 0.49 -8.49
CA PRO A 171 -8.51 0.56 -7.07
C PRO A 171 -8.51 -0.85 -6.49
N ILE A 172 -7.45 -1.18 -5.76
CA ILE A 172 -7.27 -2.48 -5.12
C ILE A 172 -6.93 -2.30 -3.64
N TRP A 173 -7.40 -3.25 -2.83
CA TRP A 173 -6.87 -3.50 -1.50
C TRP A 173 -5.86 -4.64 -1.56
N MET A 174 -4.68 -4.46 -0.98
CA MET A 174 -3.78 -5.55 -0.64
C MET A 174 -3.81 -5.70 0.88
N VAL A 175 -4.23 -6.86 1.36
CA VAL A 175 -4.41 -7.14 2.80
C VAL A 175 -3.42 -8.24 3.20
N THR A 176 -2.57 -7.96 4.18
CA THR A 176 -1.71 -8.96 4.81
C THR A 176 -2.49 -9.60 5.97
N VAL A 177 -2.68 -10.92 5.92
CA VAL A 177 -3.32 -11.74 6.96
C VAL A 177 -2.27 -12.65 7.59
N ILE A 178 -2.26 -12.74 8.92
CA ILE A 178 -1.43 -13.70 9.66
C ILE A 178 -2.34 -14.78 10.24
N ASP A 179 -2.08 -16.05 9.90
CA ASP A 179 -2.71 -17.22 10.53
C ASP A 179 -1.61 -18.20 10.95
N LYS A 180 -1.57 -18.61 12.23
CA LYS A 180 -0.63 -19.63 12.75
C LYS A 180 0.84 -19.42 12.32
N ASN A 181 1.31 -18.17 12.42
CA ASN A 181 2.67 -17.74 12.02
C ASN A 181 2.95 -17.78 10.50
N GLU A 182 1.95 -18.04 9.66
CA GLU A 182 2.04 -17.89 8.22
C GLU A 182 1.48 -16.55 7.78
N ILE A 183 2.09 -15.97 6.74
CA ILE A 183 1.74 -14.66 6.19
C ILE A 183 1.11 -14.85 4.82
N TYR A 184 -0.11 -14.35 4.66
CA TYR A 184 -0.88 -14.37 3.44
C TYR A 184 -1.09 -12.94 2.94
N LYS A 185 -0.89 -12.70 1.64
CA LYS A 185 -1.16 -11.39 1.02
C LYS A 185 -2.27 -11.58 0.01
N ILE A 186 -3.44 -10.99 0.28
CA ILE A 186 -4.63 -11.12 -0.55
C ILE A 186 -4.88 -9.79 -1.26
N THR A 187 -4.99 -9.83 -2.59
CA THR A 187 -5.33 -8.68 -3.40
C THR A 187 -6.80 -8.73 -3.78
N ILE A 188 -7.54 -7.67 -3.48
CA ILE A 188 -8.99 -7.57 -3.66
C ILE A 188 -9.29 -6.35 -4.53
N ASN A 189 -10.14 -6.51 -5.54
CA ASN A 189 -10.70 -5.40 -6.27
C ASN A 189 -11.58 -4.57 -5.33
N ALA A 190 -11.20 -3.30 -5.12
CA ALA A 190 -11.86 -2.48 -4.13
C ALA A 190 -13.29 -2.06 -4.54
N LEU A 191 -13.67 -2.21 -5.82
CA LEU A 191 -15.02 -1.93 -6.33
C LEU A 191 -15.88 -3.20 -6.38
N THR A 192 -15.34 -4.29 -6.91
CA THR A 192 -16.12 -5.52 -7.19
C THR A 192 -16.05 -6.56 -6.07
N LYS A 193 -15.14 -6.38 -5.11
CA LYS A 193 -14.87 -7.33 -4.00
C LYS A 193 -14.24 -8.64 -4.45
N GLU A 194 -13.96 -8.79 -5.74
CA GLU A 194 -13.34 -9.98 -6.31
C GLU A 194 -11.89 -10.10 -5.84
N ILE A 195 -11.48 -11.30 -5.46
CA ILE A 195 -10.09 -11.61 -5.16
C ILE A 195 -9.35 -11.75 -6.49
N ILE A 196 -8.26 -11.02 -6.63
CA ILE A 196 -7.42 -10.96 -7.82
C ILE A 196 -6.22 -11.92 -7.68
N ASP A 197 -5.66 -12.01 -6.47
CA ASP A 197 -4.49 -12.82 -6.11
C ASP A 197 -4.60 -13.21 -4.63
#